data_AF-A0A1Y4WL54-F1
#
_entry.id   AF-A0A1Y4WL54-F1
#
_cell.length_a   1.000
_cell.length_b   1.000
_cell.length_c   1.000
_cell.angle_alpha   90.00
_cell.angle_beta   90.00
_cell.angle_gamma   90.00
#
_symmetry.space_group_name_H-M   'P 1'
#
loop_
_entity.id
_entity.type
_entity.pdbx_description
1 polymer ?
#
loop_
_entity_poly.entity_id
_entity_poly.type
_entity_poly.pdbx_seq_one_letter_code
_entity_poly.pdbx_strand_id
1 'polypeptide(L)'
;MEFFKKEYPDTDVAVDVTYASFGDRLRAIRKEKGMSQDEFAQMLGTSKQVLSRYEIGQRIPKITQVQEYAKRLNVSADYLMGDSAEEAAFNSLCPKDHPPFYKILLDVMEQMGLDIPGMTQISGLTDRQVRTIIIRQMKDAPLPIAMQLSDALGVPLEVWTGDRRYQPTDITAEARQVARAYDKAGQKEKAMVRMALDLPSMTGGGTT
;
A
#
# COMPACT_ATOMS: atom_id res chain seq x y z
N MET A 1 22.86 3.73 6.61
CA MET A 1 22.89 2.46 5.84
C MET A 1 23.64 1.34 6.57
N GLU A 2 24.66 1.61 7.38
CA GLU A 2 25.36 0.56 8.14
C GLU A 2 24.57 -0.06 9.29
N PHE A 3 23.53 0.62 9.79
CA PHE A 3 22.64 0.07 10.81
C PHE A 3 21.87 -1.16 10.31
N PHE A 4 21.47 -1.18 9.03
CA PHE A 4 20.62 -2.21 8.46
C PHE A 4 21.38 -3.46 7.98
N LYS A 5 22.67 -3.33 7.62
CA LYS A 5 23.51 -4.50 7.31
C LYS A 5 23.87 -5.34 8.55
N LYS A 6 23.81 -4.74 9.74
CA LYS A 6 24.15 -5.40 11.00
C LYS A 6 23.02 -6.27 11.55
N GLU A 7 21.77 -5.96 11.21
CA GLU A 7 20.60 -6.60 11.81
C GLU A 7 19.91 -7.60 10.87
N TYR A 8 20.05 -7.45 9.55
CA TYR A 8 19.45 -8.36 8.57
C TYR A 8 20.37 -8.54 7.35
N PRO A 9 21.35 -9.46 7.42
CA PRO A 9 22.39 -9.59 6.38
C PRO A 9 21.92 -10.23 5.07
N ASP A 10 20.77 -10.93 5.05
CA ASP A 10 20.32 -11.73 3.90
C ASP A 10 18.98 -11.28 3.31
N THR A 11 18.89 -10.05 2.79
CA THR A 11 17.73 -9.64 1.98
C THR A 11 18.16 -9.01 0.66
N ASP A 12 18.65 -9.85 -0.24
CA ASP A 12 18.92 -9.50 -1.63
C ASP A 12 17.90 -10.17 -2.55
N VAL A 13 16.65 -9.71 -2.54
CA VAL A 13 15.74 -9.84 -3.68
C VAL A 13 14.76 -8.65 -3.70
N ALA A 14 14.94 -7.73 -4.64
CA ALA A 14 14.06 -6.59 -4.88
C ALA A 14 13.25 -6.80 -6.16
N VAL A 15 11.92 -6.85 -6.06
CA VAL A 15 11.02 -6.71 -7.22
C VAL A 15 10.40 -5.31 -7.14
N ASP A 16 10.72 -4.48 -8.13
CA ASP A 16 10.46 -3.04 -8.16
C ASP A 16 9.17 -2.72 -8.95
N VAL A 17 8.17 -2.10 -8.32
CA VAL A 17 6.95 -1.61 -8.97
C VAL A 17 6.89 -0.09 -8.77
N THR A 18 7.08 0.65 -9.86
CA THR A 18 7.39 2.10 -9.84
C THR A 18 6.16 2.95 -10.17
N TYR A 19 5.71 3.77 -9.22
CA TYR A 19 4.84 4.91 -9.50
C TYR A 19 5.70 6.03 -10.09
N ALA A 20 5.32 6.57 -11.26
CA ALA A 20 6.09 7.62 -11.91
C ALA A 20 6.03 8.92 -11.09
N SER A 21 7.04 9.16 -10.28
CA SER A 21 7.23 10.39 -9.53
C SER A 21 7.44 11.57 -10.47
N PHE A 22 7.37 12.79 -9.93
CA PHE A 22 7.77 14.01 -10.65
C PHE A 22 9.13 13.86 -11.35
N GLY A 23 10.09 13.23 -10.67
CA GLY A 23 11.41 12.95 -11.22
C GLY A 23 11.36 12.02 -12.43
N ASP A 24 10.55 10.97 -12.36
CA ASP A 24 10.38 10.00 -13.43
C ASP A 24 9.74 10.65 -14.67
N ARG A 25 8.76 11.55 -14.48
CA ARG A 25 8.14 12.28 -15.58
C ARG A 25 9.09 13.28 -16.24
N LEU A 26 9.87 14.03 -15.46
CA LEU A 26 10.91 14.89 -16.05
C LEU A 26 11.91 14.06 -16.86
N ARG A 27 12.34 12.93 -16.32
CA ARG A 27 13.28 12.03 -16.99
C ARG A 27 12.70 11.46 -18.28
N ALA A 28 11.42 11.11 -18.28
CA ALA A 28 10.71 10.61 -19.45
C ALA A 28 10.65 11.66 -20.57
N ILE A 29 10.17 12.87 -20.27
CA ILE A 29 10.09 14.00 -21.22
C ILE A 29 11.47 14.32 -21.79
N ARG A 30 12.50 14.33 -20.94
CA ARG A 30 13.88 14.57 -21.37
C ARG A 30 14.35 13.52 -22.38
N LYS A 31 14.10 12.24 -22.10
CA LYS A 31 14.48 11.13 -22.98
C LYS A 31 13.70 11.15 -24.29
N GLU A 32 12.41 11.46 -24.25
CA GLU A 32 11.56 11.62 -25.45
C GLU A 32 12.09 12.73 -26.36
N LYS A 33 12.58 13.83 -25.78
CA LYS A 33 13.24 14.91 -26.52
C LYS A 33 14.69 14.60 -26.93
N GLY A 34 15.24 13.44 -26.56
CA GLY A 34 16.60 13.05 -26.87
C GLY A 34 17.69 13.90 -26.21
N MET A 35 17.37 14.62 -25.13
CA MET A 35 18.27 15.60 -24.52
C MET A 35 19.14 15.01 -23.40
N SER A 36 20.37 15.49 -23.28
CA SER A 36 21.19 15.26 -22.10
C SER A 36 20.62 16.00 -20.88
N GLN A 37 21.03 15.60 -19.67
CA GLN A 37 20.63 16.32 -18.45
C GLN A 37 21.12 17.77 -18.44
N ASP A 38 22.24 18.07 -19.10
CA ASP A 38 22.76 19.44 -19.13
C ASP A 38 21.88 20.34 -20.02
N GLU A 39 21.59 19.88 -21.25
CA GLU A 39 20.74 20.59 -22.21
C GLU A 39 19.32 20.79 -21.67
N PHE A 40 18.75 19.76 -21.04
CA PHE A 40 17.42 19.84 -20.46
C PHE A 40 17.38 20.76 -19.24
N ALA A 41 18.42 20.77 -18.41
CA ALA A 41 18.52 21.68 -17.28
C ALA A 41 18.62 23.14 -17.75
N GLN A 42 19.43 23.42 -18.78
CA GLN A 42 19.51 24.74 -19.40
C GLN A 42 18.16 25.20 -19.94
N MET A 43 17.41 24.33 -20.63
CA MET A 43 16.06 24.63 -21.13
C MET A 43 15.07 24.95 -19.99
N LEU A 44 15.14 24.21 -18.89
CA LEU A 44 14.32 24.45 -17.70
C LEU A 44 14.79 25.64 -16.85
N GLY A 45 15.95 26.23 -17.14
CA GLY A 45 16.52 27.32 -16.34
C GLY A 45 17.03 26.88 -14.97
N THR A 46 17.50 25.64 -14.86
CA THR A 46 18.04 25.06 -13.62
C THR A 46 19.44 24.50 -13.84
N SER A 47 20.12 24.06 -12.77
CA SER A 47 21.43 23.42 -12.91
C SER A 47 21.29 21.91 -13.14
N LYS A 48 22.23 21.31 -13.88
CA LYS A 48 22.31 19.85 -14.07
C LYS A 48 22.25 19.08 -12.76
N GLN A 49 22.90 19.59 -11.70
CA GLN A 49 22.87 18.97 -10.37
C GLN A 49 21.48 18.99 -9.74
N VAL A 50 20.73 20.09 -9.89
CA VAL A 50 19.37 20.20 -9.37
C VAL A 50 18.42 19.28 -10.14
N LEU A 51 18.49 19.28 -11.48
CA LEU A 51 17.72 18.36 -12.31
C LEU A 51 18.00 16.89 -11.96
N SER A 52 19.28 16.52 -11.83
CA SER A 52 19.68 15.15 -11.46
C SER A 52 19.06 14.72 -10.13
N ARG A 53 19.08 15.59 -9.10
CA ARG A 53 18.44 15.33 -7.80
C ARG A 53 16.92 15.19 -7.90
N TYR A 54 16.27 15.89 -8.83
CA TYR A 54 14.84 15.70 -9.10
C TYR A 54 14.58 14.34 -9.77
N GLU A 55 15.32 13.98 -10.83
CA GLU A 55 15.13 12.73 -11.58
C GLU A 55 15.37 11.46 -10.76
N ILE A 56 16.17 11.54 -9.70
CA ILE A 56 16.44 10.41 -8.79
C ILE A 56 15.63 10.48 -7.49
N GLY A 57 14.68 11.42 -7.38
CA GLY A 57 13.79 11.56 -6.22
C GLY A 57 14.47 12.06 -4.94
N GLN A 58 15.72 12.50 -4.98
CA GLN A 58 16.46 13.02 -3.82
C GLN A 58 16.00 14.41 -3.39
N ARG A 59 15.29 15.14 -4.27
CA ARG A 59 14.76 16.47 -3.97
C ARG A 59 13.37 16.61 -4.57
N ILE A 60 12.51 17.32 -3.85
CA ILE A 60 11.19 17.70 -4.33
C ILE A 60 11.23 19.21 -4.66
N PRO A 61 10.81 19.63 -5.87
CA PRO A 61 10.73 21.03 -6.23
C PRO A 61 9.66 21.76 -5.39
N LYS A 62 9.79 23.08 -5.28
CA LYS A 62 8.69 23.90 -4.77
C LYS A 62 7.58 23.99 -5.81
N ILE A 63 6.33 24.18 -5.38
CA ILE A 63 5.17 24.32 -6.27
C ILE A 63 5.37 25.39 -7.35
N THR A 64 6.05 26.49 -7.02
CA THR A 64 6.37 27.56 -7.98
C THR A 64 7.29 27.09 -9.11
N GLN A 65 8.27 26.22 -8.82
CA GLN A 65 9.16 25.63 -9.82
C GLN A 65 8.41 24.61 -10.69
N VAL A 66 7.51 23.82 -10.09
CA VAL A 66 6.68 22.86 -10.85
C VAL A 66 5.85 23.59 -11.90
N GLN A 67 5.20 24.70 -11.51
CA GLN A 67 4.41 25.51 -12.43
C GLN A 67 5.26 26.15 -13.53
N GLU A 68 6.48 26.60 -13.21
CA GLU A 68 7.39 27.16 -14.20
C GLU A 68 7.83 26.11 -15.22
N TYR A 69 8.22 24.92 -14.76
CA TYR A 69 8.62 23.83 -15.65
C TYR A 69 7.45 23.33 -16.48
N ALA A 70 6.25 23.23 -15.92
CA ALA A 70 5.03 22.88 -16.64
C ALA A 70 4.80 23.82 -17.84
N LYS A 71 4.91 25.13 -17.61
CA LYS A 71 4.82 26.14 -18.68
C LYS A 71 5.91 25.98 -19.75
N ARG A 72 7.17 25.78 -19.34
CA ARG A 72 8.30 25.61 -20.28
C ARG A 72 8.18 24.33 -21.11
N LEU A 73 7.66 23.27 -20.52
CA LEU A 73 7.47 21.97 -21.16
C LEU A 73 6.13 21.87 -21.91
N ASN A 74 5.27 22.88 -21.79
CA ASN A 74 3.92 22.92 -22.35
C ASN A 74 3.04 21.73 -21.91
N VAL A 75 3.09 21.41 -20.61
CA VAL A 75 2.28 20.36 -19.95
C VAL A 75 1.58 20.96 -18.73
N SER A 76 0.60 20.26 -18.15
CA SER A 76 0.00 20.70 -16.89
C SER A 76 0.92 20.44 -15.70
N ALA A 77 0.80 21.26 -14.65
CA ALA A 77 1.52 21.03 -13.40
C ALA A 77 1.12 19.69 -12.77
N ASP A 78 -0.16 19.35 -12.84
CA ASP A 78 -0.70 18.07 -12.38
C ASP A 78 -0.07 16.91 -13.16
N TYR A 79 0.10 17.05 -14.48
CA TYR A 79 0.83 16.06 -15.26
C TYR A 79 2.27 15.92 -14.78
N LEU A 80 2.99 16.99 -14.45
CA LEU A 80 4.34 16.81 -13.91
C LEU A 80 4.34 16.17 -12.52
N MET A 81 3.30 16.39 -11.70
CA MET A 81 3.22 15.85 -10.35
C MET A 81 2.79 14.38 -10.28
N GLY A 82 2.25 13.83 -11.37
CA GLY A 82 1.66 12.48 -11.36
C GLY A 82 0.14 12.45 -11.16
N ASP A 83 -0.53 13.58 -11.43
CA ASP A 83 -1.97 13.81 -11.25
C ASP A 83 -2.65 14.17 -12.59
N SER A 84 -2.20 13.66 -13.76
CA SER A 84 -2.75 14.15 -15.04
C SER A 84 -4.18 13.72 -15.31
N ALA A 85 -4.89 14.56 -16.07
CA ALA A 85 -6.22 14.27 -16.59
C ALA A 85 -6.23 13.04 -17.51
N GLU A 86 -5.15 12.67 -18.21
CA GLU A 86 -5.07 11.39 -18.93
C GLU A 86 -4.95 10.19 -18.01
N GLU A 87 -4.31 10.33 -16.85
CA GLU A 87 -4.33 9.31 -15.79
C GLU A 87 -5.69 9.29 -15.09
N ALA A 88 -6.35 10.44 -14.93
CA ALA A 88 -7.74 10.54 -14.47
C ALA A 88 -8.74 10.04 -15.52
N ALA A 89 -8.42 10.13 -16.82
CA ALA A 89 -9.21 9.64 -17.95
C ALA A 89 -8.99 8.14 -18.14
N PHE A 90 -7.76 7.63 -18.02
CA PHE A 90 -7.47 6.20 -17.92
C PHE A 90 -8.16 5.60 -16.69
N ASN A 91 -8.09 6.28 -15.54
CA ASN A 91 -8.86 5.96 -14.33
C ASN A 91 -10.37 6.30 -14.43
N SER A 92 -10.87 6.96 -15.49
CA SER A 92 -12.32 7.22 -15.70
C SER A 92 -12.93 6.29 -16.75
N LEU A 93 -12.10 5.82 -17.69
CA LEU A 93 -12.43 4.82 -18.70
C LEU A 93 -12.44 3.41 -18.09
N CYS A 94 -11.66 3.19 -17.02
CA CYS A 94 -11.92 2.13 -16.05
C CYS A 94 -12.91 2.67 -14.99
N PRO A 95 -14.12 2.09 -14.86
CA PRO A 95 -15.12 2.58 -13.92
C PRO A 95 -14.57 2.60 -12.48
N LYS A 96 -14.45 3.80 -11.89
CA LYS A 96 -14.21 3.97 -10.46
C LYS A 96 -15.48 3.64 -9.69
N ASP A 97 -15.52 2.45 -9.11
CA ASP A 97 -16.28 2.24 -7.87
C ASP A 97 -15.52 1.41 -6.83
N HIS A 98 -14.24 1.13 -7.09
CA HIS A 98 -13.41 0.33 -6.23
C HIS A 98 -12.38 1.18 -5.47
N PRO A 99 -12.39 1.12 -4.12
CA PRO A 99 -11.39 1.81 -3.31
C PRO A 99 -9.98 1.24 -3.57
N PRO A 100 -8.91 2.04 -3.42
CA PRO A 100 -7.55 1.54 -3.57
C PRO A 100 -7.27 0.44 -2.53
N PHE A 101 -6.40 -0.52 -2.88
CA PHE A 101 -6.10 -1.69 -2.07
C PHE A 101 -5.72 -1.36 -0.62
N TYR A 102 -4.92 -0.32 -0.37
CA TYR A 102 -4.59 0.06 1.01
C TYR A 102 -5.81 0.50 1.83
N LYS A 103 -6.82 1.14 1.20
CA LYS A 103 -8.08 1.49 1.87
C LYS A 103 -8.93 0.26 2.11
N ILE A 104 -9.02 -0.64 1.15
CA ILE A 104 -9.70 -1.94 1.34
C ILE A 104 -9.10 -2.67 2.54
N LEU A 105 -7.77 -2.72 2.64
CA LEU A 105 -7.08 -3.32 3.77
C LEU A 105 -7.40 -2.63 5.10
N LEU A 106 -7.37 -1.30 5.15
CA LEU A 106 -7.70 -0.56 6.37
C LEU A 106 -9.17 -0.76 6.78
N ASP A 107 -10.10 -0.74 5.82
CA ASP A 107 -11.53 -0.93 6.07
C ASP A 107 -11.81 -2.36 6.59
N VAL A 108 -11.18 -3.38 6.01
CA VAL A 108 -11.28 -4.77 6.49
C VAL A 108 -10.70 -4.89 7.90
N MET A 109 -9.53 -4.31 8.15
CA MET A 109 -8.91 -4.30 9.47
C MET A 109 -9.79 -3.61 10.52
N GLU A 110 -10.35 -2.44 10.21
CA GLU A 110 -11.25 -1.70 11.11
C GLU A 110 -12.52 -2.50 11.41
N GLN A 111 -13.18 -3.04 10.38
CA GLN A 111 -14.42 -3.80 10.56
C GLN A 111 -14.22 -5.13 11.30
N MET A 112 -13.04 -5.73 11.19
CA MET A 112 -12.67 -6.94 11.94
C MET A 112 -12.02 -6.63 13.30
N GLY A 113 -11.79 -5.36 13.66
CA GLY A 113 -11.13 -4.96 14.89
C GLY A 113 -9.67 -5.42 14.99
N LEU A 114 -8.98 -5.52 13.84
CA LEU A 114 -7.60 -5.97 13.74
C LEU A 114 -6.63 -4.78 13.72
N ASP A 115 -5.59 -4.87 14.54
CA ASP A 115 -4.40 -4.04 14.40
C ASP A 115 -3.36 -4.73 13.49
N ILE A 116 -2.22 -4.06 13.23
CA ILE A 116 -1.19 -4.64 12.36
C ILE A 116 -0.67 -5.98 12.92
N PRO A 117 -0.33 -6.12 14.21
CA PRO A 117 0.00 -7.42 14.80
C PRO A 117 -1.05 -8.50 14.55
N GLY A 118 -2.32 -8.25 14.84
CA GLY A 118 -3.41 -9.21 14.59
C GLY A 118 -3.52 -9.58 13.11
N MET A 119 -3.35 -8.60 12.23
CA MET A 119 -3.35 -8.82 10.78
C MET A 119 -2.21 -9.75 10.33
N THR A 120 -1.00 -9.60 10.89
CA THR A 120 0.13 -10.49 10.58
C THR A 120 -0.08 -11.92 11.09
N GLN A 121 -0.68 -12.07 12.27
CA GLN A 121 -0.96 -13.38 12.87
C GLN A 121 -1.98 -14.18 12.06
N ILE A 122 -3.01 -13.51 11.53
CA ILE A 122 -4.08 -14.18 10.80
C ILE A 122 -3.68 -14.38 9.33
N SER A 123 -3.18 -13.34 8.67
CA SER A 123 -2.88 -13.41 7.23
C SER A 123 -1.58 -14.12 6.88
N GLY A 124 -0.66 -14.28 7.84
CA GLY A 124 0.71 -14.71 7.56
C GLY A 124 1.55 -13.68 6.78
N LEU A 125 1.03 -12.47 6.53
CA LEU A 125 1.82 -11.37 6.00
C LEU A 125 2.79 -10.87 7.06
N THR A 126 3.96 -10.43 6.63
CA THR A 126 4.92 -9.76 7.51
C THR A 126 4.44 -8.34 7.86
N ASP A 127 4.80 -7.86 9.05
CA ASP A 127 4.54 -6.48 9.48
C ASP A 127 5.06 -5.46 8.44
N ARG A 128 6.20 -5.75 7.81
CA ARG A 128 6.75 -4.95 6.71
C ARG A 128 5.83 -4.90 5.50
N GLN A 129 5.24 -6.02 5.08
CA GLN A 129 4.30 -6.05 3.96
C GLN A 129 3.07 -5.20 4.28
N VAL A 130 2.46 -5.40 5.45
CA VAL A 130 1.28 -4.62 5.88
C VAL A 130 1.58 -3.13 5.94
N ARG A 131 2.70 -2.74 6.56
CA ARG A 131 3.14 -1.33 6.61
C ARG A 131 3.46 -0.76 5.24
N THR A 132 4.07 -1.55 4.36
CA THR A 132 4.37 -1.11 2.99
C THR A 132 3.09 -0.80 2.23
N ILE A 133 2.08 -1.67 2.32
CA ILE A 133 0.78 -1.45 1.68
C ILE A 133 0.16 -0.13 2.14
N ILE A 134 0.14 0.11 3.46
CA ILE A 134 -0.47 1.31 4.07
C ILE A 134 0.34 2.58 3.77
N ILE A 135 1.65 2.58 4.09
CA ILE A 135 2.50 3.77 4.00
C ILE A 135 2.73 4.19 2.55
N ARG A 136 2.85 3.22 1.63
CA ARG A 136 3.00 3.49 0.19
C ARG A 136 1.67 3.72 -0.52
N GLN A 137 0.54 3.65 0.19
CA GLN A 137 -0.80 3.84 -0.36
C GLN A 137 -1.02 3.04 -1.65
N MET A 138 -0.75 1.73 -1.60
CA MET A 138 -0.84 0.88 -2.78
C MET A 138 -2.25 0.91 -3.36
N LYS A 139 -2.35 1.27 -4.65
CA LYS A 139 -3.62 1.35 -5.37
C LYS A 139 -4.15 -0.04 -5.72
N ASP A 140 -3.26 -0.91 -6.16
CA ASP A 140 -3.60 -2.26 -6.60
C ASP A 140 -3.00 -3.33 -5.68
N ALA A 141 -3.74 -4.42 -5.50
CA ALA A 141 -3.29 -5.56 -4.71
C ALA A 141 -2.40 -6.46 -5.57
N PRO A 142 -1.15 -6.76 -5.16
CA PRO A 142 -0.40 -7.84 -5.80
C PRO A 142 -1.17 -9.15 -5.61
N LEU A 143 -1.45 -9.86 -6.70
CA LEU A 143 -2.29 -11.07 -6.68
C LEU A 143 -1.89 -12.09 -5.60
N PRO A 144 -0.59 -12.40 -5.35
CA PRO A 144 -0.21 -13.31 -4.28
C PRO A 144 -0.65 -12.83 -2.88
N ILE A 145 -0.57 -11.52 -2.63
CA ILE A 145 -1.01 -10.92 -1.37
C ILE A 145 -2.53 -10.98 -1.28
N ALA A 146 -3.24 -10.62 -2.36
CA ALA A 146 -4.71 -10.66 -2.39
C ALA A 146 -5.27 -12.08 -2.16
N MET A 147 -4.65 -13.09 -2.78
CA MET A 147 -5.00 -14.50 -2.56
C MET A 147 -4.73 -14.93 -1.11
N GLN A 148 -3.56 -14.59 -0.58
CA GLN A 148 -3.21 -14.91 0.80
C GLN A 148 -4.16 -14.26 1.81
N LEU A 149 -4.53 -13.00 1.59
CA LEU A 149 -5.53 -12.29 2.38
C LEU A 149 -6.91 -12.93 2.27
N SER A 150 -7.30 -13.34 1.08
CA SER A 150 -8.57 -14.01 0.81
C SER A 150 -8.68 -15.32 1.57
N ASP A 151 -7.67 -16.18 1.45
CA ASP A 151 -7.64 -17.48 2.10
C ASP A 151 -7.62 -17.35 3.62
N ALA A 152 -6.86 -16.39 4.15
CA ALA A 152 -6.70 -16.22 5.59
C ALA A 152 -7.89 -15.57 6.30
N LEU A 153 -8.51 -14.57 5.67
CA LEU A 153 -9.60 -13.80 6.28
C LEU A 153 -10.99 -14.29 5.85
N GLY A 154 -11.06 -15.24 4.91
CA GLY A 154 -12.32 -15.67 4.30
C GLY A 154 -13.03 -14.56 3.52
N VAL A 155 -12.27 -13.55 3.10
CA VAL A 155 -12.77 -12.39 2.36
C VAL A 155 -12.57 -12.65 0.86
N PRO A 156 -13.63 -12.63 0.03
CA PRO A 156 -13.51 -13.00 -1.39
C PRO A 156 -12.44 -12.19 -2.13
N LEU A 157 -11.74 -12.82 -3.09
CA LEU A 157 -10.65 -12.18 -3.85
C LEU A 157 -11.11 -10.89 -4.55
N GLU A 158 -12.37 -10.87 -5.02
CA GLU A 158 -12.99 -9.72 -5.67
C GLU A 158 -13.09 -8.51 -4.75
N VAL A 159 -13.11 -8.72 -3.43
CA VAL A 159 -13.06 -7.62 -2.47
C VAL A 159 -11.67 -6.99 -2.46
N TRP A 160 -10.61 -7.80 -2.48
CA TRP A 160 -9.23 -7.33 -2.44
C TRP A 160 -8.76 -6.70 -3.74
N THR A 161 -9.27 -7.15 -4.89
CA THR A 161 -9.06 -6.53 -6.20
C THR A 161 -9.91 -5.29 -6.41
N GLY A 162 -10.92 -5.09 -5.54
CA GLY A 162 -11.81 -3.95 -5.57
C GLY A 162 -13.09 -4.17 -6.38
N ASP A 163 -13.20 -5.25 -7.16
CA ASP A 163 -14.37 -5.61 -7.96
C ASP A 163 -15.66 -5.81 -7.13
N ARG A 164 -15.56 -5.92 -5.80
CA ARG A 164 -16.67 -6.05 -4.86
C ARG A 164 -16.43 -5.23 -3.59
N ARG A 165 -17.49 -4.60 -3.07
CA ARG A 165 -17.42 -3.98 -1.72
C ARG A 165 -17.38 -5.05 -0.63
N TYR A 166 -16.52 -4.87 0.35
CA TYR A 166 -16.53 -5.72 1.55
C TYR A 166 -17.86 -5.53 2.30
N GLN A 167 -18.52 -6.65 2.60
CA GLN A 167 -19.66 -6.70 3.52
C GLN A 167 -19.35 -7.79 4.54
N PRO A 168 -19.13 -7.44 5.81
CA PRO A 168 -19.00 -8.43 6.87
C PRO A 168 -20.26 -9.29 6.90
N THR A 169 -20.08 -10.61 6.87
CA THR A 169 -21.22 -11.52 6.97
C THR A 169 -21.92 -11.28 8.31
N ASP A 170 -23.24 -11.11 8.29
CA ASP A 170 -24.02 -11.03 9.52
C ASP A 170 -23.77 -12.28 10.37
N ILE A 171 -23.19 -12.07 11.55
CA ILE A 171 -22.95 -13.14 12.51
C ILE A 171 -24.33 -13.71 12.88
N THR A 172 -24.54 -15.02 12.67
CA THR A 172 -25.82 -15.66 12.99
C THR A 172 -26.16 -15.46 14.47
N ALA A 173 -27.45 -15.45 14.82
CA ALA A 173 -27.87 -15.32 16.21
C ALA A 173 -27.22 -16.39 17.11
N GLU A 174 -27.05 -17.60 16.58
CA GLU A 174 -26.35 -18.71 17.21
C GLU A 174 -24.86 -18.38 17.43
N ALA A 175 -24.15 -17.90 16.41
CA ALA A 175 -22.74 -17.53 16.55
C ALA A 175 -22.53 -16.39 17.55
N ARG A 176 -23.45 -15.42 17.64
CA ARG A 176 -23.45 -14.39 18.70
C ARG A 176 -23.67 -14.99 20.09
N GLN A 177 -24.55 -15.98 20.21
CA GLN A 177 -24.82 -16.67 21.48
C GLN A 177 -23.62 -17.51 21.92
N VAL A 178 -22.97 -18.20 20.97
CA VAL A 178 -21.73 -18.96 21.20
C VAL A 178 -20.60 -18.03 21.64
N ALA A 179 -20.40 -16.88 20.98
CA ALA A 179 -19.41 -15.89 21.38
C ALA A 179 -19.67 -15.39 22.82
N ARG A 180 -20.92 -15.04 23.16
CA ARG A 180 -21.29 -14.63 24.53
C ARG A 180 -21.08 -15.72 25.57
N ALA A 181 -21.35 -16.97 25.21
CA ALA A 181 -21.12 -18.12 26.08
C ALA A 181 -19.62 -18.36 26.28
N TYR A 182 -18.83 -18.25 25.21
CA TYR A 182 -17.38 -18.34 25.25
C TYR A 182 -16.79 -17.24 26.13
N ASP A 183 -17.20 -15.97 26.00
CA ASP A 183 -16.71 -14.87 26.83
C ASP A 183 -16.95 -15.08 28.33
N LYS A 184 -18.10 -15.68 28.68
CA LYS A 184 -18.48 -16.01 30.06
C LYS A 184 -17.84 -17.30 30.60
N ALA A 185 -17.28 -18.14 29.73
CA ALA A 185 -16.68 -19.40 30.13
C ALA A 185 -15.37 -19.19 30.91
N GLY A 186 -15.08 -20.14 31.80
CA GLY A 186 -13.84 -20.19 32.56
C GLY A 186 -12.64 -20.48 31.66
N GLN A 187 -11.44 -20.22 32.19
CA GLN A 187 -10.20 -20.28 31.43
C GLN A 187 -9.85 -21.70 30.95
N LYS A 188 -10.26 -22.73 31.70
CA LYS A 188 -10.12 -24.14 31.30
C LYS A 188 -11.03 -24.49 30.12
N GLU A 189 -12.30 -24.08 30.14
CA GLU A 189 -13.22 -24.33 29.02
C GLU A 189 -12.79 -23.60 27.76
N LYS A 190 -12.36 -22.33 27.89
CA LYS A 190 -11.78 -21.56 26.78
C LYS A 190 -10.56 -22.26 26.18
N ALA A 191 -9.64 -22.76 27.02
CA ALA A 191 -8.46 -23.49 26.55
C ALA A 191 -8.83 -24.79 25.81
N MET A 192 -9.82 -25.54 26.31
CA MET A 192 -10.31 -26.76 25.63
C MET A 192 -10.94 -26.47 24.28
N VAL A 193 -11.79 -25.44 24.19
CA VAL A 193 -12.43 -25.03 22.92
C VAL A 193 -11.39 -24.57 21.92
N ARG A 194 -10.39 -23.79 22.34
CA ARG A 194 -9.29 -23.36 21.47
C ARG A 194 -8.47 -24.52 20.97
N MET A 195 -8.14 -25.49 21.84
CA MET A 195 -7.44 -26.70 21.43
C MET A 195 -8.25 -27.54 20.44
N ALA A 196 -9.56 -27.69 20.66
CA ALA A 196 -10.42 -28.46 19.75
C ALA A 196 -10.60 -27.81 18.36
N LEU A 197 -10.37 -26.51 18.26
CA LEU A 197 -10.47 -25.72 17.03
C LEU A 197 -9.10 -25.31 16.47
N ASP A 198 -8.00 -25.87 16.98
CA ASP A 198 -6.62 -25.54 16.61
C ASP A 198 -6.29 -24.02 16.68
N LEU A 199 -6.89 -23.31 17.64
CA LEU A 199 -6.68 -21.88 17.86
C LEU A 199 -5.49 -21.61 18.80
N PRO A 200 -4.71 -20.52 18.58
CA PRO A 200 -3.51 -20.20 19.35
C PRO A 200 -3.79 -20.01 20.85
N SER A 201 -2.84 -20.30 21.75
CA SER A 201 -3.07 -20.20 23.20
C SER A 201 -3.35 -18.76 23.67
N MET A 202 -4.08 -18.60 24.79
CA MET A 202 -4.49 -17.29 25.34
C MET A 202 -3.32 -16.45 25.92
N THR A 203 -2.07 -16.87 25.76
CA THR A 203 -0.89 -16.25 26.38
C THR A 203 -0.13 -15.41 25.36
N GLY A 204 -0.56 -14.16 25.17
CA GLY A 204 0.10 -13.21 24.26
C GLY A 204 -0.32 -11.77 24.57
N GLY A 205 0.08 -11.27 25.72
CA GLY A 205 -0.27 -9.93 26.20
C GLY A 205 0.32 -9.65 27.57
N GLY A 206 1.63 -9.84 27.71
CA GLY A 206 2.36 -9.45 28.91
C GLY A 206 2.70 -7.97 28.83
N THR A 207 2.00 -7.16 29.63
CA THR A 207 2.60 -5.96 30.23
C THR A 207 3.85 -6.36 30.99
N THR A 208 5.03 -5.92 30.52
CA THR A 208 6.15 -5.31 31.25
C THR A 208 7.22 -4.92 30.24
#